data_AF-A0A953M5K0-F1
#
_entry.id   AF-A0A953M5K0-F1
#
_cell.length_a   1.000
_cell.length_b   1.000
_cell.length_c   1.000
_cell.angle_alpha   90.00
_cell.angle_beta   90.00
_cell.angle_gamma   90.00
#
_symmetry.space_group_name_H-M   'P 1'
#
loop_
_entity.id
_entity.type
_entity.pdbx_description
1 polymer ?
#
loop_
_entity_poly.entity_id
_entity_poly.type
_entity_poly.pdbx_seq_one_letter_code
_entity_poly.pdbx_strand_id
1 'polypeptide(L)'
;MKTLSIIAIAGLASAAAADAALTVNPAYAGHNAGPRSNYASGTMTVAVDYDHWDANLDPSNTVLFLDLNAALGGIAGNDAYVTGIGWDTTIATVGGSWLSESAYDFAGQIFLSPGAGDTFSGTAAYSSGGIVDLSDNGLPDILAAGGILSLEMFESFDDVADAIDSHQAGSLTLVVDYKVPAPAGLAVLGLGGLVAARRRR
;
A
#
# COMPACT_ATOMS: atom_id res chain seq x y z
N MET A 1 -37.26 -17.25 -27.32
CA MET A 1 -36.77 -16.39 -26.23
C MET A 1 -35.28 -16.18 -26.47
N LYS A 2 -34.85 -14.98 -26.86
CA LYS A 2 -33.43 -14.68 -27.17
C LYS A 2 -32.84 -13.95 -25.97
N THR A 3 -31.82 -14.55 -25.36
CA THR A 3 -31.11 -14.06 -24.18
C THR A 3 -30.29 -12.82 -24.55
N LEU A 4 -30.53 -11.71 -23.85
CA LEU A 4 -29.67 -10.53 -23.87
C LEU A 4 -28.37 -10.84 -23.11
N SER A 5 -27.23 -10.65 -23.75
CA SER A 5 -25.93 -10.64 -23.08
C SER A 5 -25.44 -9.19 -23.04
N ILE A 6 -25.43 -8.60 -21.84
CA ILE A 6 -24.80 -7.32 -21.58
C ILE A 6 -23.38 -7.64 -21.10
N ILE A 7 -22.39 -7.37 -21.94
CA ILE A 7 -20.99 -7.31 -21.52
C ILE A 7 -20.75 -5.84 -21.16
N ALA A 8 -20.74 -5.54 -19.86
CA ALA A 8 -20.26 -4.26 -19.38
C ALA A 8 -18.72 -4.33 -19.28
N ILE A 9 -18.03 -3.86 -20.31
CA ILE A 9 -16.61 -3.51 -20.20
C ILE A 9 -16.60 -2.05 -19.73
N ALA A 10 -16.52 -1.85 -18.41
CA ALA A 10 -16.29 -0.53 -17.85
C ALA A 10 -14.77 -0.28 -17.85
N GLY A 11 -14.35 0.65 -18.70
CA GLY A 11 -13.23 1.56 -18.45
C GLY A 11 -11.83 0.97 -18.30
N LEU A 12 -11.19 0.62 -19.42
CA LEU A 12 -9.74 0.77 -19.53
C LEU A 12 -9.45 2.17 -20.06
N ALA A 13 -9.30 3.10 -19.13
CA ALA A 13 -8.54 4.32 -19.34
C ALA A 13 -7.57 4.41 -18.16
N SER A 14 -6.57 3.53 -18.14
CA SER A 14 -5.39 3.73 -17.30
C SER A 14 -4.33 4.41 -18.15
N ALA A 15 -3.93 5.59 -17.69
CA ALA A 15 -2.62 6.14 -17.97
C ALA A 15 -1.57 5.06 -17.68
N ALA A 16 -0.48 5.07 -18.44
CA ALA A 16 0.64 4.18 -18.26
C ALA A 16 1.35 4.50 -16.93
N ALA A 17 0.79 4.02 -15.81
CA ALA A 17 1.56 3.75 -14.62
C ALA A 17 2.19 2.36 -14.82
N ALA A 18 3.51 2.27 -14.66
CA ALA A 18 4.19 0.99 -14.58
C ALA A 18 3.44 0.11 -13.55
N ASP A 19 3.01 -1.07 -13.97
CA ASP A 19 2.31 -2.04 -13.13
C ASP A 19 3.26 -2.43 -11.99
N ALA A 20 3.05 -1.84 -10.81
CA ALA A 20 3.88 -2.13 -9.64
C ALA A 20 3.76 -3.63 -9.36
N ALA A 21 4.85 -4.38 -9.54
CA ALA A 21 4.85 -5.81 -9.32
C ALA A 21 4.53 -6.08 -7.85
N LEU A 22 3.37 -6.70 -7.61
CA LEU A 22 2.83 -6.91 -6.28
C LEU A 22 3.00 -8.35 -5.82
N THR A 23 3.63 -8.55 -4.67
CA THR A 23 3.63 -9.84 -3.98
C THR A 23 2.76 -9.76 -2.73
N VAL A 24 1.81 -10.68 -2.56
CA VAL A 24 0.85 -10.64 -1.45
C VAL A 24 0.87 -11.93 -0.65
N ASN A 25 0.88 -11.81 0.68
CA ASN A 25 0.61 -12.91 1.60
C ASN A 25 -0.55 -12.53 2.55
N PRO A 26 -1.77 -13.06 2.35
CA PRO A 26 -2.96 -12.70 3.12
C PRO A 26 -2.99 -13.30 4.55
N ALA A 27 -1.99 -14.10 4.94
CA ALA A 27 -1.89 -14.66 6.28
C ALA A 27 -0.57 -14.23 6.92
N TYR A 28 -0.59 -13.09 7.62
CA TYR A 28 0.55 -12.65 8.42
C TYR A 28 0.31 -12.92 9.91
N ALA A 29 1.04 -13.88 10.46
CA ALA A 29 0.93 -14.28 11.88
C ALA A 29 1.84 -13.45 12.81
N GLY A 30 2.65 -12.54 12.26
CA GLY A 30 3.61 -11.73 13.03
C GLY A 30 3.03 -10.46 13.65
N HIS A 31 1.76 -10.14 13.37
CA HIS A 31 1.03 -9.01 13.93
C HIS A 31 -0.40 -9.47 14.26
N ASN A 32 -0.95 -9.03 15.39
CA ASN A 32 -2.37 -9.18 15.70
C ASN A 32 -3.04 -7.86 15.33
N ALA A 33 -4.15 -7.89 14.59
CA ALA A 33 -4.92 -6.74 14.08
C ALA A 33 -5.52 -5.78 15.15
N GLY A 34 -4.92 -5.71 16.33
CA GLY A 34 -5.40 -4.98 17.48
C GLY A 34 -6.81 -5.41 17.89
N PRO A 35 -7.58 -4.54 18.57
CA PRO A 35 -8.96 -4.79 18.96
C PRO A 35 -9.96 -4.72 17.79
N ARG A 36 -9.50 -4.63 16.52
CA ARG A 36 -10.38 -4.48 15.36
C ARG A 36 -11.13 -5.78 15.05
N SER A 37 -12.36 -5.87 15.53
CA SER A 37 -13.23 -7.02 15.27
C SER A 37 -13.52 -7.20 13.77
N ASN A 38 -13.34 -8.43 13.26
CA ASN A 38 -13.49 -8.82 11.85
C ASN A 38 -12.42 -8.25 10.90
N TYR A 39 -11.22 -7.99 11.41
CA TYR A 39 -10.05 -7.74 10.57
C TYR A 39 -9.16 -8.98 10.54
N ALA A 40 -8.49 -9.18 9.40
CA ALA A 40 -7.36 -10.08 9.25
C ALA A 40 -6.12 -9.24 8.93
N SER A 41 -4.95 -9.78 9.24
CA SER A 41 -3.67 -9.15 8.92
C SER A 41 -2.97 -9.93 7.81
N GLY A 42 -2.49 -9.20 6.81
CA GLY A 42 -1.69 -9.74 5.73
C GLY A 42 -0.50 -8.84 5.41
N THR A 43 0.31 -9.26 4.46
CA THR A 43 1.47 -8.52 3.97
C THR A 43 1.40 -8.32 2.47
N MET A 44 1.91 -7.19 2.03
CA MET A 44 1.93 -6.76 0.64
C MET A 44 3.27 -6.12 0.33
N THR A 45 4.04 -6.69 -0.59
CA THR A 45 5.31 -6.15 -1.07
C THR A 45 5.11 -5.44 -2.38
N VAL A 46 5.35 -4.13 -2.36
CA VAL A 46 5.30 -3.21 -3.50
C VAL A 46 6.72 -3.08 -4.05
N ALA A 47 6.94 -3.51 -5.29
CA ALA A 47 8.17 -3.17 -6.00
C ALA A 47 8.19 -1.67 -6.34
N VAL A 48 9.31 -1.01 -6.07
CA VAL A 48 9.53 0.40 -6.37
C VAL A 48 10.70 0.51 -7.33
N ASP A 49 10.54 1.33 -8.36
CA ASP A 49 11.56 1.66 -9.37
C ASP A 49 11.11 2.95 -10.04
N TYR A 50 11.26 4.06 -9.30
CA TYR A 50 10.66 5.34 -9.66
C TYR A 50 11.60 6.50 -9.37
N ASP A 51 11.43 7.56 -10.15
CA ASP A 51 12.09 8.84 -9.95
C ASP A 51 11.32 9.67 -8.92
N HIS A 52 12.07 10.41 -8.12
CA HIS A 52 11.62 11.40 -7.15
C HIS A 52 12.05 12.75 -7.71
N TRP A 53 11.07 13.63 -7.87
CA TRP A 53 11.24 14.94 -8.49
C TRP A 53 11.25 15.94 -7.35
N ASP A 54 10.17 16.67 -7.16
CA ASP A 54 10.16 17.83 -6.29
C ASP A 54 9.44 17.53 -4.96
N ALA A 55 9.14 18.61 -4.22
CA ALA A 55 8.42 18.60 -2.96
C ALA A 55 7.09 17.82 -3.02
N ASN A 56 6.66 17.31 -1.87
CA ASN A 56 5.38 16.62 -1.71
C ASN A 56 4.20 17.40 -2.33
N LEU A 57 3.31 16.67 -3.01
CA LEU A 57 2.17 17.13 -3.81
C LEU A 57 2.53 17.87 -5.10
N ASP A 58 3.80 17.86 -5.53
CA ASP A 58 4.14 18.39 -6.85
C ASP A 58 3.49 17.54 -7.96
N PRO A 59 2.91 18.16 -9.02
CA PRO A 59 2.31 17.43 -10.13
C PRO A 59 3.25 16.50 -10.89
N SER A 60 4.57 16.69 -10.79
CA SER A 60 5.59 15.85 -11.43
C SER A 60 5.86 14.56 -10.66
N ASN A 61 5.46 14.49 -9.39
CA ASN A 61 5.69 13.33 -8.54
C ASN A 61 4.89 12.11 -8.99
N THR A 62 5.50 10.93 -8.81
CA THR A 62 4.81 9.69 -9.09
C THR A 62 3.94 9.31 -7.89
N VAL A 63 2.64 9.09 -8.13
CA VAL A 63 1.68 8.64 -7.13
C VAL A 63 1.09 7.29 -7.52
N LEU A 64 1.24 6.30 -6.64
CA LEU A 64 0.62 4.99 -6.76
C LEU A 64 -0.66 4.93 -5.94
N PHE A 65 -1.71 4.34 -6.51
CA PHE A 65 -2.96 4.04 -5.79
C PHE A 65 -3.09 2.54 -5.62
N LEU A 66 -2.98 2.10 -4.37
CA LEU A 66 -2.92 0.69 -3.99
C LEU A 66 -4.25 0.26 -3.37
N ASP A 67 -5.02 -0.58 -4.08
CA ASP A 67 -6.23 -1.20 -3.51
C ASP A 67 -5.87 -2.38 -2.61
N LEU A 68 -5.72 -2.10 -1.32
CA LEU A 68 -5.27 -3.05 -0.32
C LEU A 68 -6.30 -4.16 -0.10
N ASN A 69 -7.60 -3.83 -0.14
CA ASN A 69 -8.65 -4.84 0.01
C ASN A 69 -8.67 -5.80 -1.17
N ALA A 70 -8.59 -5.28 -2.41
CA ALA A 70 -8.53 -6.14 -3.58
C ALA A 70 -7.29 -7.03 -3.57
N ALA A 71 -6.13 -6.48 -3.17
CA ALA A 71 -4.88 -7.25 -3.07
C ALA A 71 -4.98 -8.39 -2.04
N LEU A 72 -5.54 -8.13 -0.86
CA LEU A 72 -5.53 -9.07 0.28
C LEU A 72 -6.80 -9.92 0.41
N GLY A 73 -7.77 -9.75 -0.51
CA GLY A 73 -9.05 -10.45 -0.46
C GLY A 73 -10.03 -9.91 0.59
N GLY A 74 -9.87 -8.64 0.95
CA GLY A 74 -10.78 -7.90 1.81
C GLY A 74 -12.09 -7.50 1.14
N ILE A 75 -12.97 -6.87 1.91
CA ILE A 75 -14.25 -6.37 1.40
C ILE A 75 -14.03 -5.01 0.73
N ALA A 76 -14.20 -4.94 -0.59
CA ALA A 76 -14.07 -3.71 -1.38
C ALA A 76 -14.81 -2.51 -0.76
N GLY A 77 -14.20 -1.33 -0.81
CA GLY A 77 -14.76 -0.08 -0.31
C GLY A 77 -14.80 0.07 1.22
N ASN A 78 -14.29 -0.89 1.98
CA ASN A 78 -14.10 -0.71 3.43
C ASN A 78 -12.72 -0.15 3.72
N ASP A 79 -12.57 0.52 4.86
CA ASP A 79 -11.26 0.98 5.29
C ASP A 79 -10.30 -0.20 5.52
N ALA A 80 -9.03 0.03 5.19
CA ALA A 80 -7.91 -0.81 5.56
C ALA A 80 -6.87 0.04 6.31
N TYR A 81 -5.99 -0.60 7.07
CA TYR A 81 -4.97 0.10 7.86
C TYR A 81 -3.61 -0.51 7.61
N VAL A 82 -2.62 0.31 7.25
CA VAL A 82 -1.22 -0.12 7.27
C VAL A 82 -0.73 0.01 8.70
N THR A 83 -0.32 -1.10 9.30
CA THR A 83 0.13 -1.18 10.70
C THR A 83 1.63 -1.39 10.82
N GLY A 84 2.30 -1.76 9.73
CA GLY A 84 3.74 -1.90 9.70
C GLY A 84 4.33 -1.68 8.31
N ILE A 85 5.57 -1.22 8.27
CA ILE A 85 6.30 -0.91 7.05
C ILE A 85 7.72 -1.50 7.18
N GLY A 86 8.15 -2.24 6.18
CA GLY A 86 9.55 -2.58 5.95
C GLY A 86 10.00 -2.05 4.59
N TRP A 87 11.28 -1.80 4.44
CA TRP A 87 11.85 -1.35 3.17
C TRP A 87 13.20 -1.99 2.94
N ASP A 88 13.48 -2.26 1.66
CA ASP A 88 14.78 -2.65 1.13
C ASP A 88 14.93 -1.91 -0.19
N THR A 89 15.59 -0.74 -0.16
CA THR A 89 15.66 0.17 -1.31
C THR A 89 17.07 0.67 -1.53
N THR A 90 17.39 1.04 -2.76
CA THR A 90 18.60 1.74 -3.15
C THR A 90 18.19 3.11 -3.66
N ILE A 91 18.77 4.15 -3.08
CA ILE A 91 18.59 5.55 -3.52
C ILE A 91 19.83 5.94 -4.32
N ALA A 92 19.62 6.54 -5.48
CA ALA A 92 20.65 7.21 -6.26
C ALA A 92 20.26 8.68 -6.46
N THR A 93 21.00 9.59 -5.83
CA THR A 93 20.75 11.03 -5.96
C THR A 93 21.24 11.56 -7.30
N VAL A 94 20.57 12.57 -7.80
CA VAL A 94 20.84 13.36 -8.99
C VAL A 94 20.96 14.83 -8.54
N GLY A 95 21.34 15.76 -9.40
CA GLY A 95 21.05 17.19 -9.17
C GLY A 95 21.80 17.96 -8.08
N GLY A 96 22.50 17.34 -7.14
CA GLY A 96 22.99 18.01 -5.92
C GLY A 96 22.31 17.51 -4.65
N SER A 97 21.23 16.74 -4.82
CA SER A 97 20.39 16.16 -3.78
C SER A 97 21.13 15.23 -2.85
N TRP A 98 20.58 15.08 -1.65
CA TRP A 98 21.09 14.22 -0.59
C TRP A 98 20.22 12.99 -0.41
N LEU A 99 20.87 11.90 0.01
CA LEU A 99 20.20 10.63 0.27
C LEU A 99 19.08 10.76 1.32
N SER A 100 19.22 11.71 2.25
CA SER A 100 18.23 12.00 3.28
C SER A 100 16.92 12.60 2.79
N GLU A 101 16.88 13.12 1.56
CA GLU A 101 15.74 13.90 1.10
C GLU A 101 14.74 13.08 0.28
N SER A 102 15.17 11.96 -0.30
CA SER A 102 14.29 11.00 -0.97
C SER A 102 13.29 10.38 0.02
N ALA A 103 12.00 10.57 -0.22
CA ALA A 103 10.95 10.15 0.70
C ALA A 103 9.72 9.54 0.01
N TYR A 104 8.97 8.78 0.82
CA TYR A 104 7.65 8.26 0.49
C TYR A 104 6.60 8.91 1.38
N ASP A 105 5.52 9.42 0.80
CA ASP A 105 4.34 9.84 1.52
C ASP A 105 3.25 8.77 1.46
N PHE A 106 2.88 8.27 2.64
CA PHE A 106 1.77 7.36 2.82
C PHE A 106 0.49 8.13 3.16
N ALA A 107 -0.29 8.41 2.11
CA ALA A 107 -1.61 9.03 2.19
C ALA A 107 -1.67 10.36 2.98
N GLY A 108 -0.61 11.17 2.91
CA GLY A 108 -0.50 12.45 3.61
C GLY A 108 -0.39 12.31 5.13
N GLN A 109 -0.12 11.09 5.64
CA GLN A 109 -0.15 10.77 7.06
C GLN A 109 1.24 10.53 7.65
N ILE A 110 2.09 9.80 6.93
CA ILE A 110 3.44 9.44 7.38
C ILE A 110 4.41 9.60 6.22
N PHE A 111 5.53 10.27 6.48
CA PHE A 111 6.65 10.35 5.56
C PHE A 111 7.74 9.37 5.99
N LEU A 112 8.21 8.55 5.05
CA LEU A 112 9.34 7.64 5.24
C LEU A 112 10.49 8.12 4.36
N SER A 113 11.60 8.51 4.98
CA SER A 113 12.88 8.74 4.27
C SER A 113 13.87 7.65 4.68
N PRO A 114 14.15 6.65 3.80
CA PRO A 114 15.07 5.57 4.14
C PRO A 114 16.51 6.05 4.41
N GLY A 115 16.93 7.13 3.76
CA GLY A 115 18.24 7.76 3.93
C GLY A 115 18.32 8.82 5.03
N ALA A 116 17.29 8.96 5.88
CA ALA A 116 17.23 9.99 6.90
C ALA A 116 18.52 10.04 7.75
N GLY A 117 19.16 11.22 7.78
CA GLY A 117 20.42 11.46 8.48
C GLY A 117 21.67 11.45 7.60
N ASP A 118 21.59 10.92 6.37
CA ASP A 118 22.69 10.91 5.40
C ASP A 118 22.63 12.15 4.48
N THR A 119 23.23 13.24 4.95
CA THR A 119 23.26 14.54 4.27
C THR A 119 24.39 14.64 3.24
N PHE A 120 24.47 13.66 2.34
CA PHE A 120 25.44 13.64 1.24
C PHE A 120 24.83 12.97 0.01
N SER A 121 25.31 13.36 -1.17
CA SER A 121 24.91 12.77 -2.45
C SER A 121 25.60 11.42 -2.70
N GLY A 122 24.99 10.59 -3.54
CA GLY A 122 25.60 9.37 -4.06
C GLY A 122 24.57 8.27 -4.30
N THR A 123 25.03 7.03 -4.17
CA THR A 123 24.17 5.85 -4.23
C THR A 123 24.37 5.02 -2.98
N ALA A 124 23.29 4.70 -2.27
CA ALA A 124 23.33 3.89 -1.06
C ALA A 124 22.10 3.00 -0.95
N ALA A 125 22.29 1.85 -0.30
CA ALA A 125 21.22 0.90 -0.01
C ALA A 125 20.77 1.03 1.45
N TYR A 126 19.46 1.08 1.64
CA TYR A 126 18.79 1.25 2.92
C TYR A 126 17.82 0.12 3.16
N SER A 127 17.89 -0.45 4.36
CA SER A 127 17.00 -1.51 4.81
C SER A 127 16.52 -1.23 6.22
N SER A 128 15.25 -1.51 6.49
CA SER A 128 14.71 -1.55 7.86
C SER A 128 15.17 -2.78 8.64
N GLY A 129 15.73 -3.80 7.98
CA GLY A 129 16.10 -5.07 8.60
C GLY A 129 14.90 -5.94 9.02
N GLY A 130 13.69 -5.58 8.57
CA GLY A 130 12.43 -6.24 8.94
C GLY A 130 11.23 -5.29 8.88
N ILE A 131 10.11 -5.71 9.46
CA ILE A 131 8.93 -4.85 9.59
C ILE A 131 9.06 -3.96 10.82
N VAL A 132 8.88 -2.66 10.62
CA VAL A 132 8.67 -1.68 11.69
C VAL A 132 7.16 -1.58 11.93
N ASP A 133 6.70 -2.07 13.09
CA ASP A 133 5.32 -1.86 13.54
C ASP A 133 5.16 -0.39 13.98
N LEU A 134 4.17 0.30 13.42
CA LEU A 134 3.98 1.73 13.65
C LEU A 134 3.61 2.00 15.11
N SER A 135 2.68 1.22 15.64
CA SER A 135 2.15 1.39 16.99
C SER A 135 3.19 1.13 18.07
N ASP A 136 4.05 0.12 17.88
CA ASP A 136 5.17 -0.17 18.78
C ASP A 136 6.23 0.95 18.80
N ASN A 137 6.29 1.75 17.73
CA ASN A 137 7.19 2.90 17.62
C ASN A 137 6.48 4.24 17.93
N GLY A 138 5.28 4.20 18.51
CA GLY A 138 4.53 5.40 18.91
C GLY A 138 3.92 6.19 17.75
N LEU A 139 3.88 5.60 16.55
CA LEU A 139 3.22 6.15 15.37
C LEU A 139 1.80 5.60 15.24
N PRO A 140 0.85 6.39 14.73
CA PRO A 140 -0.48 5.87 14.41
C PRO A 140 -0.44 4.96 13.17
N ASP A 141 -1.35 3.98 13.11
CA ASP A 141 -1.59 3.23 11.88
C ASP A 141 -2.07 4.17 10.76
N ILE A 142 -1.66 3.90 9.53
CA ILE A 142 -2.06 4.69 8.36
C ILE A 142 -3.41 4.21 7.86
N LEU A 143 -4.39 5.12 7.80
CA LEU A 143 -5.71 4.82 7.24
C LEU A 143 -5.68 4.85 5.71
N ALA A 144 -6.00 3.72 5.09
CA ALA A 144 -6.36 3.63 3.67
C ALA A 144 -7.89 3.71 3.54
N ALA A 145 -8.41 4.93 3.40
CA ALA A 145 -9.85 5.19 3.33
C ALA A 145 -10.48 4.48 2.13
N GLY A 146 -11.55 3.71 2.37
CA GLY A 146 -12.15 2.86 1.34
C GLY A 146 -11.26 1.74 0.82
N GLY A 147 -10.10 1.49 1.45
CA GLY A 147 -9.15 0.45 1.11
C GLY A 147 -8.09 0.86 0.10
N ILE A 148 -8.09 2.13 -0.33
CA ILE A 148 -7.12 2.65 -1.28
C ILE A 148 -6.07 3.46 -0.51
N LEU A 149 -4.82 3.05 -0.63
CA LEU A 149 -3.67 3.77 -0.10
C LEU A 149 -3.01 4.55 -1.25
N SER A 150 -2.87 5.86 -1.11
CA SER A 150 -1.99 6.63 -1.99
C SER A 150 -0.58 6.60 -1.44
N LEU A 151 0.38 6.26 -2.30
CA LEU A 151 1.80 6.27 -2.03
C LEU A 151 2.46 7.22 -3.02
N GLU A 152 2.97 8.34 -2.54
CA GLU A 152 3.67 9.32 -3.36
C GLU A 152 5.18 9.22 -3.14
N MET A 153 5.93 9.29 -4.24
CA MET A 153 7.39 9.36 -4.26
C MET A 153 7.80 10.81 -4.52
N PHE A 154 8.59 11.37 -3.60
CA PHE A 154 8.96 12.80 -3.64
C PHE A 154 10.35 13.04 -3.06
N GLU A 155 10.90 14.23 -3.28
CA GLU A 155 12.12 14.72 -2.63
C GLU A 155 11.77 15.87 -1.70
N SER A 156 12.34 15.91 -0.50
CA SER A 156 11.93 16.90 0.51
C SER A 156 12.41 18.33 0.21
N PHE A 157 13.37 18.46 -0.68
CA PHE A 157 13.94 19.71 -1.17
C PHE A 157 13.92 19.71 -2.71
N ASP A 158 14.01 20.90 -3.31
CA ASP A 158 14.14 21.05 -4.76
C ASP A 158 15.47 21.77 -4.98
N ASP A 159 16.47 21.01 -5.42
CA ASP A 159 17.81 21.54 -5.71
C ASP A 159 17.88 22.15 -7.11
N VAL A 160 17.13 21.56 -8.06
CA VAL A 160 17.09 21.98 -9.46
C VAL A 160 15.66 21.90 -9.98
N ALA A 161 15.04 23.08 -10.10
CA ALA A 161 13.66 23.22 -10.55
C ALA A 161 13.30 22.34 -11.77
N ASP A 162 12.22 21.57 -11.61
CA ASP A 162 11.63 20.66 -12.60
C ASP A 162 12.60 19.56 -13.10
N ALA A 163 13.51 19.10 -12.24
CA ALA A 163 14.43 18.01 -12.54
C ALA A 163 14.19 16.78 -11.66
N ILE A 164 14.74 15.64 -12.09
CA ILE A 164 14.83 14.47 -11.22
C ILE A 164 15.92 14.74 -10.19
N ASP A 165 15.57 14.57 -8.93
CA ASP A 165 16.46 14.78 -7.80
C ASP A 165 16.98 13.47 -7.22
N SER A 166 16.19 12.40 -7.27
CA SER A 166 16.70 11.07 -6.98
C SER A 166 15.92 9.97 -7.68
N HIS A 167 16.55 8.81 -7.79
CA HIS A 167 15.94 7.59 -8.30
C HIS A 167 15.99 6.52 -7.21
N GLN A 168 14.85 5.88 -6.92
CA GLN A 168 14.76 4.88 -5.87
C GLN A 168 14.21 3.55 -6.40
N ALA A 169 14.98 2.48 -6.20
CA ALA A 169 14.66 1.13 -6.66
C ALA A 169 14.73 0.11 -5.52
N GLY A 170 13.84 -0.89 -5.51
CA GLY A 170 13.79 -1.95 -4.50
C GLY A 170 12.37 -2.35 -4.13
N SER A 171 12.08 -2.46 -2.84
CA SER A 171 10.74 -2.84 -2.37
C SER A 171 10.34 -2.22 -1.03
N LEU A 172 9.04 -2.00 -0.89
CA LEU A 172 8.36 -1.69 0.37
C LEU A 172 7.48 -2.87 0.74
N THR A 173 7.55 -3.33 1.99
CA THR A 173 6.65 -4.37 2.53
C THR A 173 5.72 -3.77 3.55
N LEU A 174 4.42 -3.85 3.29
CA LEU A 174 3.35 -3.31 4.13
C LEU A 174 2.70 -4.44 4.90
N VAL A 175 2.53 -4.27 6.22
CA VAL A 175 1.59 -5.07 7.02
C VAL A 175 0.27 -4.32 7.03
N VAL A 176 -0.80 -5.02 6.64
CA VAL A 176 -2.11 -4.42 6.45
C VAL A 176 -3.15 -5.19 7.22
N ASP A 177 -3.91 -4.48 8.05
CA ASP A 177 -5.18 -4.92 8.60
C ASP A 177 -6.30 -4.58 7.63
N TYR A 178 -7.01 -5.60 7.18
CA TYR A 178 -8.11 -5.45 6.23
C TYR A 178 -9.35 -6.18 6.72
N LYS A 179 -10.52 -5.65 6.34
CA LYS A 179 -11.79 -6.17 6.82
C LYS A 179 -12.16 -7.46 6.09
N VAL A 180 -12.53 -8.48 6.86
CA VAL A 180 -13.03 -9.75 6.36
C VAL A 180 -14.50 -9.95 6.74
N PRO A 181 -15.26 -10.76 5.97
CA PRO A 181 -16.63 -11.08 6.34
C PRO A 181 -16.70 -11.72 7.73
N ALA A 182 -17.63 -11.26 8.56
CA ALA A 182 -17.84 -11.83 9.88
C ALA A 182 -18.18 -13.34 9.76
N PRO A 183 -17.53 -14.23 10.54
CA PRO A 183 -17.74 -15.68 10.45
C PRO A 183 -19.21 -16.10 10.61
N ALA A 184 -19.98 -15.33 11.40
CA ALA A 184 -21.38 -15.60 11.67
C ALA A 184 -22.29 -15.46 10.45
N GLY A 185 -21.98 -14.58 9.49
CA GLY A 185 -22.82 -14.38 8.30
C GLY A 185 -22.90 -15.62 7.43
N LEU A 186 -21.76 -16.29 7.22
CA LEU A 186 -21.68 -17.57 6.50
C LEU A 186 -22.34 -18.70 7.28
N ALA A 187 -22.21 -18.72 8.61
CA ALA A 187 -22.88 -19.71 9.46
C ALA A 187 -24.41 -19.59 9.36
N VAL A 188 -24.97 -18.37 9.37
CA VAL A 188 -26.42 -18.13 9.20
C VAL A 188 -26.89 -18.50 7.81
N LEU A 189 -26.13 -18.18 6.75
CA LEU A 189 -26.44 -18.61 5.38
C LEU A 189 -26.39 -20.14 5.22
N GLY A 190 -25.37 -20.79 5.78
CA GLY A 190 -25.23 -22.24 5.76
C GLY A 190 -26.35 -22.95 6.51
N LEU A 191 -26.68 -22.51 7.72
CA LEU A 191 -27.77 -23.05 8.52
C LEU A 191 -29.15 -22.75 7.89
N GLY A 192 -29.33 -21.55 7.35
CA GLY A 192 -30.54 -21.17 6.62
C GLY A 192 -30.77 -22.04 5.37
N GLY A 193 -29.71 -22.31 4.61
CA GLY A 193 -29.73 -23.25 3.48
C GLY A 193 -30.09 -24.67 3.91
N LEU A 194 -29.54 -25.14 5.04
CA LEU A 194 -29.81 -26.47 5.59
C LEU A 194 -31.28 -26.62 6.04
N VAL A 195 -31.82 -25.60 6.72
CA VAL A 195 -33.23 -25.55 7.15
C VAL A 195 -34.17 -25.48 5.94
N ALA A 196 -33.84 -24.66 4.94
CA ALA A 196 -34.62 -24.55 3.70
C ALA A 196 -34.63 -25.87 2.91
N ALA A 197 -33.48 -26.56 2.84
CA ALA A 197 -33.38 -27.88 2.21
C ALA A 197 -34.17 -28.96 2.96
N ARG A 198 -34.17 -28.93 4.31
CA ARG A 198 -34.97 -29.86 5.12
C ARG A 198 -36.48 -29.66 4.98
N ARG A 199 -36.93 -28.41 4.79
CA ARG A 199 -38.36 -28.10 4.55
C ARG A 199 -38.88 -28.52 3.17
N ARG A 200 -38.00 -28.83 2.22
CA ARG A 200 -38.37 -29.30 0.87
C ARG A 200 -38.41 -30.83 0.73
N ARG A 201 -38.14 -31.58 1.80
CA ARG A 201 -38.37 -33.03 1.87
C ARG A 201 -39.64 -33.29 2.66
#